data_AF-A0A2U8HHX3-F1
#
_entry.id   AF-A0A2U8HHX3-F1
#
_cell.length_a   1.000
_cell.length_b   1.000
_cell.length_c   1.000
_cell.angle_alpha   90.00
_cell.angle_beta   90.00
_cell.angle_gamma   90.00
#
_symmetry.space_group_name_H-M   'P 1'
#
loop_
_entity.id
_entity.type
_entity.pdbx_description
1 polymer ?
#
loop_
_entity_poly.entity_id
_entity_poly.type
_entity_poly.pdbx_seq_one_letter_code
_entity_poly.pdbx_strand_id
1 'polypeptide(L)'
;MDHPLIDLINARIAKAEAEGAFENLPGAGKPLPECDDPENAVLTRILKDNGAVPQAVALTRELATLREALRETSDRDQRRRLIRDMALLETKLEIARKSR
;
A
#
# COMPACT_ATOMS: atom_id res chain seq x y z
N MET A 1 -16.41 20.16 -18.85
CA MET A 1 -16.72 19.37 -20.06
C MET A 1 -16.64 17.93 -19.61
N ASP A 2 -17.73 17.18 -19.73
CA ASP A 2 -17.75 15.79 -19.28
C ASP A 2 -16.79 14.93 -20.12
N HIS A 3 -16.30 13.84 -19.52
CA HIS A 3 -15.38 12.94 -20.20
C HIS A 3 -16.07 12.36 -21.46
N PRO A 4 -15.40 12.29 -22.62
CA PRO A 4 -16.04 11.87 -23.89
C PRO A 4 -16.59 10.43 -23.90
N LEU A 5 -16.27 9.64 -22.87
CA LEU A 5 -16.75 8.26 -22.71
C LEU A 5 -17.90 8.13 -21.71
N ILE A 6 -18.41 9.22 -21.13
CA ILE A 6 -19.38 9.17 -20.04
C ILE A 6 -20.65 8.40 -20.44
N ASP A 7 -21.16 8.62 -21.65
CA ASP A 7 -22.37 7.94 -22.15
C ASP A 7 -22.15 6.44 -22.32
N LEU A 8 -20.97 6.04 -22.82
CA LEU A 8 -20.60 4.63 -22.98
C LEU A 8 -20.44 3.94 -21.62
N ILE A 9 -19.82 4.62 -20.66
CA ILE A 9 -19.65 4.12 -19.28
C ILE A 9 -21.03 3.92 -18.64
N ASN A 10 -21.91 4.91 -18.74
CA ASN A 10 -23.27 4.82 -18.20
C ASN A 10 -24.08 3.68 -18.82
N ALA A 11 -24.00 3.50 -20.15
CA ALA A 11 -24.67 2.41 -20.83
C ALA A 11 -24.17 1.02 -20.38
N ARG A 12 -22.87 0.89 -20.11
CA ARG A 12 -22.26 -0.35 -19.58
C ARG A 12 -22.74 -0.64 -18.15
N ILE A 13 -22.80 0.37 -17.30
CA ILE A 13 -23.27 0.25 -15.91
C ILE A 13 -24.75 -0.17 -15.91
N ALA A 14 -25.60 0.53 -16.65
CA ALA A 14 -27.05 0.23 -16.71
C ALA A 14 -27.33 -1.19 -17.22
N LYS A 15 -26.56 -1.67 -18.20
CA LYS A 15 -26.65 -3.06 -18.67
C LYS A 15 -26.29 -4.06 -17.56
N ALA A 16 -25.19 -3.82 -16.84
CA ALA A 16 -24.77 -4.69 -15.74
C ALA A 16 -25.78 -4.72 -14.59
N GLU A 17 -26.42 -3.59 -14.28
CA GLU A 17 -27.54 -3.52 -13.33
C GLU A 17 -28.73 -4.36 -13.80
N ALA A 18 -29.16 -4.22 -15.06
CA ALA A 18 -30.28 -4.98 -15.62
C ALA A 18 -30.01 -6.49 -15.67
N GLU A 19 -28.75 -6.90 -15.80
CA GLU A 19 -28.30 -8.29 -15.75
C GLU A 19 -28.13 -8.81 -14.30
N GLY A 20 -28.36 -7.97 -13.28
CA GLY A 20 -28.23 -8.34 -11.87
C GLY A 20 -26.78 -8.53 -11.42
N ALA A 21 -25.80 -7.97 -12.14
CA ALA A 21 -24.37 -8.17 -11.86
C ALA A 21 -23.92 -7.65 -10.48
N PHE A 22 -24.72 -6.80 -9.85
CA PHE A 22 -24.48 -6.27 -8.50
C PHE A 22 -25.35 -6.95 -7.41
N GLU A 23 -26.16 -7.94 -7.78
CA GLU A 23 -26.94 -8.74 -6.84
C GLU A 23 -26.12 -9.91 -6.29
N ASN A 24 -26.36 -10.30 -5.04
CA ASN A 24 -25.74 -11.48 -4.40
C ASN A 24 -24.20 -11.53 -4.46
N LEU A 25 -23.54 -10.36 -4.46
CA LEU A 25 -22.08 -10.28 -4.47
C LEU A 25 -21.47 -11.03 -3.26
N PRO A 26 -20.29 -11.65 -3.43
CA PRO A 26 -19.57 -12.26 -2.32
C PRO A 26 -19.37 -11.28 -1.17
N GLY A 27 -19.98 -11.55 -0.02
CA GLY A 27 -19.90 -10.69 1.16
C GLY A 27 -21.03 -9.66 1.30
N ALA A 28 -21.98 -9.60 0.37
CA ALA A 28 -23.15 -8.73 0.49
C ALA A 28 -23.92 -9.00 1.81
N GLY A 29 -24.22 -7.94 2.56
CA GLY A 29 -24.90 -7.99 3.85
C GLY A 29 -24.06 -8.52 5.02
N LYS A 30 -22.80 -8.92 4.80
CA LYS A 30 -21.88 -9.33 5.87
C LYS A 30 -21.13 -8.11 6.41
N PRO A 31 -20.73 -8.11 7.70
CA PRO A 31 -19.87 -7.06 8.23
C PRO A 31 -18.55 -7.01 7.45
N LEU A 32 -18.01 -5.80 7.31
CA LEU A 32 -16.66 -5.62 6.79
C LEU A 32 -15.65 -6.28 7.73
N PRO A 33 -14.53 -6.81 7.22
CA PRO A 33 -13.47 -7.32 8.06
C PRO A 33 -12.91 -6.21 8.95
N GLU A 34 -12.44 -6.57 10.14
CA GLU A 34 -11.74 -5.65 11.03
C GLU A 34 -10.54 -5.03 10.31
N CYS A 35 -10.39 -3.71 10.47
CA CYS A 35 -9.34 -2.94 9.83
C CYS A 35 -8.81 -1.90 10.81
N ASP A 36 -7.52 -2.01 11.13
CA ASP A 36 -6.84 -1.09 12.05
C ASP A 36 -6.63 0.31 11.45
N ASP A 37 -6.69 0.42 10.12
CA ASP A 37 -6.46 1.67 9.37
C ASP A 37 -7.54 1.85 8.28
N PRO A 38 -8.78 2.25 8.68
CA PRO A 38 -9.91 2.37 7.75
C PRO A 38 -9.66 3.36 6.62
N GLU A 39 -8.93 4.44 6.89
CA GLU A 39 -8.59 5.48 5.91
C GLU A 39 -7.76 4.92 4.76
N ASN A 40 -6.85 3.99 5.05
CA ASN A 40 -5.98 3.37 4.06
C ASN A 40 -6.44 1.97 3.62
N ALA A 41 -7.63 1.52 4.05
CA ALA A 41 -8.11 0.16 3.83
C ALA A 41 -8.16 -0.22 2.35
N VAL A 42 -8.65 0.68 1.49
CA VAL A 42 -8.75 0.44 0.04
C VAL A 42 -7.37 0.30 -0.60
N LEU A 43 -6.48 1.26 -0.38
CA LEU A 43 -5.13 1.25 -0.95
C LEU A 43 -4.35 0.03 -0.45
N THR A 44 -4.41 -0.26 0.84
CA THR A 44 -3.74 -1.41 1.46
C THR A 44 -4.24 -2.73 0.87
N ARG A 45 -5.56 -2.86 0.67
CA ARG A 45 -6.16 -4.03 0.04
C ARG A 45 -5.71 -4.18 -1.41
N ILE A 46 -5.74 -3.12 -2.22
CA ILE A 46 -5.26 -3.14 -3.61
C ILE A 46 -3.81 -3.62 -3.66
N LEU A 47 -2.93 -3.07 -2.81
CA LEU A 47 -1.54 -3.48 -2.76
C LEU A 47 -1.41 -4.96 -2.38
N LYS A 48 -2.09 -5.39 -1.31
CA LYS A 48 -2.05 -6.78 -0.82
C LYS A 48 -2.53 -7.78 -1.88
N ASP A 49 -3.64 -7.46 -2.54
CA ASP A 49 -4.24 -8.31 -3.59
C ASP A 49 -3.31 -8.44 -4.82
N ASN A 50 -2.38 -7.49 -5.00
CA ASN A 50 -1.35 -7.51 -6.05
C ASN A 50 0.03 -7.96 -5.54
N GLY A 51 0.14 -8.49 -4.32
CA GLY A 51 1.42 -8.94 -3.75
C GLY A 51 2.39 -7.81 -3.38
N ALA A 52 1.91 -6.57 -3.32
CA ALA A 52 2.66 -5.39 -2.91
C ALA A 52 2.38 -5.01 -1.44
N VAL A 53 3.20 -4.13 -0.88
CA VAL A 53 3.03 -3.59 0.47
C VAL A 53 3.11 -2.06 0.47
N PRO A 54 2.50 -1.38 1.44
CA PRO A 54 2.69 0.06 1.61
C PRO A 54 4.16 0.42 1.75
N GLN A 55 4.54 1.59 1.24
CA GLN A 55 5.93 2.04 1.22
C GLN A 55 6.56 2.04 2.62
N ALA A 56 5.83 2.49 3.64
CA ALA A 56 6.30 2.49 5.03
C ALA A 56 6.66 1.08 5.53
N VAL A 57 5.90 0.05 5.12
CA VAL A 57 6.18 -1.35 5.46
C VAL A 57 7.45 -1.83 4.75
N ALA A 58 7.63 -1.53 3.47
CA ALA A 58 8.84 -1.87 2.72
C ALA A 58 10.09 -1.21 3.35
N LEU A 59 10.04 0.09 3.64
CA LEU A 59 11.13 0.83 4.27
C LEU A 59 11.48 0.29 5.67
N THR A 60 10.46 -0.11 6.45
CA THR A 60 10.69 -0.71 7.78
C THR A 60 11.42 -2.05 7.68
N ARG A 61 11.08 -2.89 6.69
CA ARG A 61 11.79 -4.17 6.44
C ARG A 61 13.23 -3.95 5.99
N GLU A 62 13.47 -2.95 5.14
CA GLU A 62 14.82 -2.58 4.70
C GLU A 62 15.68 -2.07 5.86
N LEU A 63 15.12 -1.21 6.73
CA LEU A 63 15.80 -0.76 7.95
C LEU A 63 16.15 -1.91 8.90
N ALA A 64 15.25 -2.88 9.07
CA ALA A 64 15.54 -4.07 9.87
C ALA A 64 16.73 -4.85 9.30
N THR A 65 16.77 -5.02 7.97
CA THR A 65 17.86 -5.71 7.26
C THR A 65 19.20 -4.98 7.43
N LEU A 66 19.23 -3.66 7.28
CA LEU A 66 20.44 -2.87 7.49
C LEU A 66 20.93 -2.90 8.95
N ARG A 67 20.00 -2.95 9.93
CA ARG A 67 20.34 -3.10 11.35
C ARG A 67 20.99 -4.44 11.66
N GLU A 68 20.54 -5.53 11.02
CA GLU A 68 21.22 -6.83 11.10
C GLU A 68 22.61 -6.76 10.47
N ALA A 69 22.72 -6.26 9.24
CA ALA A 69 24.01 -6.12 8.56
C ALA A 69 25.02 -5.27 9.36
N LEU A 70 24.54 -4.20 10.00
CA LEU A 70 25.38 -3.35 10.85
C LEU A 70 25.86 -4.08 12.10
N ARG A 71 25.11 -5.02 12.66
CA ARG A 71 25.57 -5.82 13.81
C ARG A 71 26.72 -6.74 13.44
N GLU A 72 26.68 -7.31 12.25
CA GLU A 72 27.68 -8.27 11.77
C GLU A 72 28.93 -7.60 11.15
N THR A 73 28.83 -6.32 10.76
CA THR A 73 29.94 -5.62 10.09
C THR A 73 31.00 -5.12 11.09
N SER A 74 32.24 -5.60 10.96
CA SER A 74 33.40 -5.12 11.74
C SER A 74 34.16 -3.97 11.08
N ASP A 75 34.13 -3.88 9.74
CA ASP A 75 34.84 -2.83 8.99
C ASP A 75 34.28 -1.42 9.27
N ARG A 76 35.16 -0.49 9.65
CA ARG A 76 34.75 0.85 10.11
C ARG A 76 34.11 1.68 9.00
N ASP A 77 34.63 1.60 7.78
CA ASP A 77 34.12 2.37 6.66
C ASP A 77 32.77 1.82 6.18
N GLN A 78 32.62 0.50 6.12
CA GLN A 78 31.36 -0.16 5.80
C GLN A 78 30.29 0.12 6.86
N ARG A 79 30.63 0.11 8.15
CA ARG A 79 29.70 0.54 9.22
C ARG A 79 29.24 1.97 9.00
N ARG A 80 30.15 2.89 8.65
CA ARG A 80 29.81 4.29 8.41
C ARG A 80 28.87 4.46 7.20
N ARG A 81 29.05 3.65 6.15
CA ARG A 81 28.11 3.60 5.01
C ARG A 81 26.72 3.12 5.43
N LEU A 82 26.64 1.98 6.12
CA LEU A 82 25.37 1.42 6.61
C LEU A 82 24.59 2.41 7.51
N ILE A 83 25.29 3.11 8.41
CA ILE A 83 24.67 4.13 9.27
C ILE A 83 24.10 5.29 8.44
N ARG A 84 24.82 5.73 7.39
CA ARG A 84 24.33 6.79 6.48
C ARG A 84 23.08 6.34 5.73
N ASP A 85 23.10 5.11 5.20
CA ASP A 85 21.97 4.55 4.44
C ASP A 85 20.73 4.39 5.33
N MET A 86 20.92 3.92 6.57
CA MET A 86 19.86 3.87 7.57
C MET A 86 19.26 5.25 7.86
N ALA A 87 20.08 6.29 8.04
CA ALA A 87 19.59 7.65 8.30
C ALA A 87 18.74 8.19 7.13
N LEU A 88 19.14 7.89 5.89
CA LEU A 88 18.35 8.23 4.70
C LEU A 88 17.00 7.48 4.68
N LEU A 89 17.00 6.18 4.98
CA LEU A 89 15.78 5.37 5.02
C LEU A 89 14.83 5.79 6.15
N GLU A 90 15.36 6.15 7.32
CA GLU A 90 14.56 6.72 8.42
C GLU A 90 13.90 8.04 7.99
N THR A 91 14.65 8.91 7.29
CA THR A 91 14.09 10.16 6.73
C THR A 91 12.96 9.87 5.74
N LYS A 92 13.15 8.91 4.82
CA LYS A 92 12.11 8.49 3.86
C LYS A 92 10.89 7.89 4.57
N LEU A 93 11.10 7.12 5.62
CA LEU A 93 10.03 6.51 6.40
C LEU A 93 9.18 7.58 7.10
N GLU A 94 9.82 8.59 7.68
CA GLU A 94 9.12 9.71 8.31
C GLU A 94 8.31 10.53 7.30
N ILE A 95 8.83 10.73 6.08
CA ILE A 95 8.06 11.37 5.00
C ILE A 95 6.86 10.50 4.61
N ALA A 96 7.08 9.19 4.40
CA ALA A 96 6.01 8.25 4.05
C ALA A 96 4.92 8.12 5.14
N ARG A 97 5.28 8.42 6.40
CA ARG A 97 4.34 8.47 7.54
C ARG A 97 3.68 9.84 7.74
N LYS A 98 4.33 10.95 7.34
CA LYS A 98 3.81 12.33 7.47
C LYS A 98 3.00 12.81 6.27
N SER A 99 3.19 12.22 5.09
CA SER A 99 2.27 12.40 3.96
C SER A 99 0.90 11.72 4.18
N ARG A 100 0.64 11.35 5.43
CA ARG A 100 -0.57 10.71 5.95
C ARG A 100 -1.36 11.75 6.71
#